data_AF-A0A5J9VB99-F1
#
_entry.id   AF-A0A5J9VB99-F1
#
_cell.length_a   1.000
_cell.length_b   1.000
_cell.length_c   1.000
_cell.angle_alpha   90.00
_cell.angle_beta   90.00
_cell.angle_gamma   90.00
#
_symmetry.space_group_name_H-M   'P 1'
#
loop_
_entity.id
_entity.type
_entity.pdbx_description
1 polymer ?
#
loop_
_entity_poly.entity_id
_entity_poly.type
_entity_poly.pdbx_seq_one_letter_code
_entity_poly.pdbx_strand_id
1 'polypeptide(L)'
;MTAAVLAEGRMGASLLRLFFHDCFVQGCDASILLDDVGTFVREKTALENADSIRGYEVMDDIKLALETVCPGVVSCADILALAAHDGVNLVQQ
;
A
#
# COMPACT_ATOMS: atom_id res chain seq x y z
N MET A 1 7.83 3.09 7.33
CA MET A 1 7.10 1.87 7.76
C MET A 1 7.04 1.72 9.29
N THR A 2 8.15 1.48 10.00
CA THR A 2 8.15 1.26 11.47
C THR A 2 7.42 2.34 12.26
N ALA A 3 7.68 3.61 11.96
CA ALA A 3 6.99 4.73 12.62
C ALA A 3 5.46 4.68 12.47
N ALA A 4 4.95 4.27 11.30
CA ALA A 4 3.52 4.17 11.05
C ALA A 4 2.87 3.03 11.86
N VAL A 5 3.51 1.86 11.95
CA VAL A 5 3.00 0.73 12.75
C VAL A 5 3.09 1.02 14.26
N LEU A 6 4.16 1.69 14.71
CA LEU A 6 4.29 2.08 16.12
C LEU A 6 3.27 3.16 16.52
N ALA A 7 2.96 4.09 15.63
CA ALA A 7 1.92 5.09 15.86
C ALA A 7 0.52 4.45 15.89
N GLU A 8 0.28 3.45 15.03
CA GLU A 8 -0.98 2.73 14.99
C GLU A 8 -0.77 1.25 14.63
N GLY A 9 -0.85 0.34 15.61
CA GLY A 9 -0.60 -1.09 15.41
C GLY A 9 -1.46 -1.75 14.32
N ARG A 10 -2.70 -1.26 14.11
CA ARG A 10 -3.60 -1.75 13.04
C ARG A 10 -3.07 -1.45 11.64
N MET A 11 -2.12 -0.52 11.48
CA MET A 11 -1.52 -0.20 10.19
C MET A 11 -0.80 -1.41 9.58
N GLY A 12 -0.15 -2.26 10.39
CA GLY A 12 0.47 -3.49 9.90
C GLY A 12 -0.53 -4.44 9.22
N ALA A 13 -1.68 -4.67 9.85
CA ALA A 13 -2.76 -5.46 9.26
C ALA A 13 -3.40 -4.77 8.04
N SER A 14 -3.47 -3.43 8.05
CA SER A 14 -4.04 -2.66 6.93
C SER A 14 -3.18 -2.77 5.67
N LEU A 15 -1.86 -2.69 5.81
CA LEU A 15 -0.91 -2.84 4.70
C LEU A 15 -0.87 -4.27 4.16
N LEU A 16 -0.97 -5.28 5.03
CA LEU A 16 -1.14 -6.67 4.59
C LEU A 16 -2.41 -6.83 3.76
N ARG A 17 -3.53 -6.24 4.19
CA ARG A 17 -4.79 -6.27 3.45
C ARG A 17 -4.69 -5.50 2.12
N LEU A 18 -4.02 -4.35 2.11
CA LEU A 18 -3.82 -3.56 0.89
C LEU A 18 -3.04 -4.37 -0.17
N PHE A 19 -1.96 -5.05 0.23
CA PHE A 19 -1.20 -5.95 -0.65
C PHE A 19 -2.03 -7.14 -1.13
N PHE A 20 -2.84 -7.74 -0.25
CA PHE A 20 -3.76 -8.81 -0.67
C PHE A 20 -4.72 -8.34 -1.77
N HIS A 21 -5.34 -7.18 -1.61
CA HIS A 21 -6.31 -6.68 -2.60
C HIS A 21 -5.66 -6.21 -3.91
N ASP A 22 -4.41 -5.74 -3.88
CA ASP A 22 -3.61 -5.52 -5.10
C ASP A 22 -3.46 -6.86 -5.85
N CYS A 23 -2.83 -7.84 -5.20
CA CYS A 23 -2.54 -9.13 -5.81
C CYS A 23 -3.77 -9.92 -6.31
N PHE A 24 -4.94 -9.73 -5.70
CA PHE A 24 -6.16 -10.46 -6.06
C PHE A 24 -6.83 -9.91 -7.33
N VAL A 25 -6.56 -8.66 -7.70
CA VAL A 25 -7.12 -8.01 -8.88
C VAL A 25 -6.02 -7.88 -9.92
N GLN A 26 -6.02 -8.77 -10.92
CA GLN A 26 -5.07 -8.75 -12.05
C GLN A 26 -3.57 -8.89 -11.71
N GLY A 27 -3.19 -9.01 -10.43
CA GLY A 27 -1.84 -9.32 -9.99
C GLY A 27 -1.27 -8.24 -9.07
N CYS A 28 -0.08 -8.47 -8.51
CA CYS A 28 0.56 -7.49 -7.62
C CYS A 28 1.27 -6.41 -8.45
N ASP A 29 0.52 -5.47 -9.02
CA ASP A 29 1.03 -4.46 -9.95
C ASP A 29 0.81 -3.01 -9.48
N ALA A 30 0.37 -2.83 -8.24
CA ALA A 30 0.02 -1.56 -7.61
C ALA A 30 -1.17 -0.83 -8.26
N SER A 31 -2.02 -1.51 -9.04
CA SER A 31 -3.24 -0.94 -9.61
C SER A 31 -4.16 -0.35 -8.53
N ILE A 32 -4.19 -0.95 -7.34
CA ILE A 32 -5.02 -0.49 -6.23
C ILE A 32 -4.65 0.90 -5.69
N LEU A 33 -3.42 1.36 -5.98
CA LEU A 33 -2.95 2.67 -5.53
C LEU A 33 -3.40 3.81 -6.45
N LEU A 34 -3.85 3.50 -7.67
CA LEU A 34 -4.26 4.51 -8.65
C LEU A 34 -5.53 5.24 -8.22
N ASP A 35 -5.63 6.51 -8.59
CA ASP A 35 -6.84 7.32 -8.47
C ASP A 35 -7.52 7.51 -9.82
N ASP A 36 -8.73 8.06 -9.80
CA ASP A 36 -9.54 8.26 -11.01
C ASP A 36 -8.83 9.22 -11.99
N VAL A 37 -8.70 8.81 -13.25
CA VAL A 37 -8.09 9.62 -14.31
C VAL A 37 -8.89 9.47 -15.61
N GLY A 38 -9.59 10.53 -16.01
CA GLY A 38 -10.40 10.51 -17.23
C GLY A 38 -11.52 9.47 -17.16
N THR A 39 -11.43 8.42 -17.99
CA THR A 39 -12.39 7.30 -18.00
C THR A 39 -11.94 6.12 -17.15
N PHE A 40 -10.73 6.15 -16.58
CA PHE A 40 -10.26 5.12 -15.66
C PHE A 40 -10.94 5.31 -14.30
N VAL A 41 -11.57 4.24 -13.81
CA VAL A 41 -12.21 4.17 -12.49
C VAL A 41 -11.28 3.39 -11.57
N ARG A 42 -10.91 4.01 -10.46
CA ARG A 42 -10.01 3.41 -9.47
C ARG A 42 -10.65 2.23 -8.75
N GLU A 43 -9.80 1.28 -8.37
CA GLU A 43 -10.22 0.14 -7.56
C GLU A 43 -10.62 0.54 -6.13
N LYS A 44 -10.16 1.71 -5.65
CA LYS A 44 -10.48 2.23 -4.32
C LYS A 44 -11.98 2.42 -4.08
N THR A 45 -12.80 2.55 -5.14
CA THR A 45 -14.28 2.66 -5.05
C THR A 45 -15.01 1.34 -5.20
N ALA A 46 -14.32 0.21 -5.40
CA ALA A 46 -14.95 -1.11 -5.40
C ALA A 46 -15.64 -1.37 -4.05
N LEU A 47 -16.71 -2.15 -4.05
CA LEU A 47 -17.57 -2.38 -2.87
C LEU A 47 -16.76 -2.86 -1.66
N GLU A 48 -15.78 -3.72 -1.89
CA GLU A 48 -14.93 -4.32 -0.86
C GLU A 48 -13.83 -3.37 -0.36
N ASN A 49 -13.53 -2.31 -1.13
CA ASN A 49 -12.42 -1.39 -0.91
C ASN A 49 -12.89 -0.04 -0.34
N ALA A 50 -14.06 0.44 -0.77
CA ALA A 50 -14.65 1.70 -0.38
C ALA A 50 -14.89 1.75 1.13
N ASP A 51 -14.44 2.84 1.77
CA ASP A 51 -14.51 3.05 3.23
C ASP A 51 -13.94 1.89 4.07
N SER A 52 -13.02 1.11 3.48
CA SER A 52 -12.58 -0.17 4.02
C SER A 52 -11.06 -0.35 3.97
N ILE A 53 -10.45 -0.26 2.78
CA ILE A 53 -8.98 -0.31 2.63
C ILE A 53 -8.38 1.04 3.02
N ARG A 54 -7.20 0.99 3.64
CA ARG A 54 -6.50 2.14 4.22
C ARG A 54 -4.99 1.91 4.22
N GLY A 55 -4.23 2.98 4.41
CA GLY A 55 -2.77 2.95 4.39
C GLY A 55 -2.15 3.52 3.11
N TYR A 56 -2.94 4.13 2.23
CA TYR A 56 -2.46 4.78 1.00
C TYR A 56 -1.45 5.89 1.31
N GLU A 57 -1.69 6.67 2.36
CA GLU A 57 -0.82 7.77 2.76
C GLU A 57 0.55 7.27 3.25
N VAL A 58 0.59 6.10 3.90
CA VAL A 58 1.85 5.45 4.30
C VAL A 58 2.63 5.01 3.06
N MET A 59 1.95 4.56 2.00
CA MET A 59 2.57 4.20 0.74
C MET A 59 3.16 5.41 0.02
N ASP A 60 2.44 6.53 0.01
CA ASP A 60 2.90 7.80 -0.55
C ASP A 60 4.16 8.30 0.17
N ASP A 61 4.17 8.28 1.50
CA ASP A 61 5.34 8.67 2.31
C ASP A 61 6.56 7.79 2.02
N ILE A 62 6.37 6.47 1.91
CA ILE A 62 7.48 5.54 1.58
C ILE A 62 7.98 5.82 0.16
N LYS A 63 7.08 5.97 -0.81
CA LYS A 63 7.46 6.24 -2.21
C LYS A 63 8.19 7.57 -2.33
N LEU A 64 7.70 8.62 -1.69
CA LEU A 64 8.34 9.92 -1.67
C LEU A 64 9.77 9.83 -1.10
N ALA A 65 9.94 9.16 0.04
CA ALA A 65 11.25 8.97 0.64
C ALA A 65 12.21 8.21 -0.29
N LEU A 66 11.73 7.13 -0.92
CA LEU A 66 12.54 6.33 -1.84
C LEU A 66 12.92 7.11 -3.10
N GLU A 67 12.02 7.92 -3.67
CA GLU A 67 12.34 8.75 -4.83
C GLU A 67 13.39 9.83 -4.54
N THR A 68 13.57 10.25 -3.28
CA THR A 68 14.69 11.14 -2.92
C THR A 68 16.05 10.43 -2.92
N VAL A 69 16.08 9.11 -2.74
CA VAL A 69 17.30 8.30 -2.61
C VAL A 69 17.64 7.58 -3.91
N CYS A 70 16.64 7.01 -4.57
CA CYS A 70 16.78 6.20 -5.79
C CYS A 70 15.63 6.50 -6.78
N PRO A 71 15.69 7.65 -7.50
CA PRO A 71 14.62 8.08 -8.40
C PRO A 71 14.29 7.05 -9.48
N GLY A 72 13.02 6.68 -9.61
CA GLY A 72 12.52 5.78 -10.65
C GLY A 72 13.00 4.33 -10.57
N VAL A 73 13.59 3.92 -9.44
CA VAL A 73 14.16 2.56 -9.28
C VAL A 73 13.17 1.59 -8.65
N VAL A 74 12.55 1.98 -7.53
CA VAL A 74 11.69 1.06 -6.76
C VAL A 74 10.25 1.17 -7.23
N SER A 75 9.68 0.05 -7.67
CA SER A 75 8.28 -0.02 -8.12
C SER A 75 7.32 0.11 -6.94
N CYS A 76 6.11 0.65 -7.17
CA CYS A 76 5.10 0.72 -6.11
C CYS A 76 4.62 -0.66 -5.65
N ALA A 77 4.62 -1.64 -6.56
CA ALA A 77 4.27 -3.02 -6.26
C ALA A 77 5.27 -3.66 -5.27
N ASP A 78 6.57 -3.44 -5.46
CA ASP A 78 7.60 -3.92 -4.52
C ASP A 78 7.50 -3.22 -3.16
N ILE A 79 7.14 -1.93 -3.13
CA ILE A 79 6.89 -1.22 -1.87
C ILE A 79 5.71 -1.86 -1.14
N LEU A 80 4.62 -2.21 -1.83
CA LEU A 80 3.46 -2.88 -1.22
C LEU A 80 3.85 -4.23 -0.62
N ALA A 81 4.60 -5.03 -1.37
CA ALA A 81 5.07 -6.35 -0.91
C ALA A 81 5.94 -6.23 0.35
N LEU A 82 6.90 -5.30 0.35
CA LEU A 82 7.78 -5.07 1.50
C LEU A 82 7.04 -4.46 2.69
N ALA A 83 6.11 -3.53 2.46
CA ALA A 83 5.28 -2.95 3.51
C ALA A 83 4.39 -4.01 4.16
N ALA A 84 3.82 -4.93 3.40
CA ALA A 84 3.04 -6.04 3.96
C ALA A 84 3.91 -6.99 4.78
N HIS A 85 5.10 -7.37 4.26
CA HIS A 85 6.07 -8.20 4.97
C HIS A 85 6.48 -7.58 6.32
N ASP A 86 6.89 -6.31 6.31
CA ASP A 86 7.29 -5.60 7.53
C ASP A 86 6.11 -5.39 8.47
N GLY A 87 4.92 -5.13 7.93
CA GLY A 87 3.69 -5.01 8.70
C GLY A 87 3.40 -6.25 9.55
N VAL A 88 3.60 -7.45 8.98
CA VAL A 88 3.44 -8.72 9.72
C VAL A 88 4.50 -8.88 10.81
N ASN A 89 5.76 -8.56 10.52
CA ASN A 89 6.86 -8.76 11.46
C ASN A 89 6.86 -7.74 12.61
N LEU A 90 6.29 -6.55 12.40
CA LEU A 90 6.22 -5.49 13.39
C LEU A 90 5.04 -5.63 14.36
N VAL A 91 3.98 -6.34 14.00
CA VAL A 91 2.83 -6.60 14.90
C VAL A 91 3.00 -7.86 15.76
N GLN A 92 4.07 -8.63 15.53
CA GLN A 92 4.44 -9.83 16.30
C GLN A 92 5.39 -9.53 17.47
N GLN A 93 5.69 -8.26 17.71
CA GLN A 93 6.57 -7.77 18.79
C GLN A 93 5.77 -6.96 19.80
#